data_AF-A0A964KKI5-F1
#
_entry.id   AF-A0A964KKI5-F1
#
_cell.length_a   1.000
_cell.length_b   1.000
_cell.length_c   1.000
_cell.angle_alpha   90.00
_cell.angle_beta   90.00
_cell.angle_gamma   90.00
#
_symmetry.space_group_name_H-M   'P 1'
#
loop_
_entity.id
_entity.type
_entity.pdbx_description
1 polymer ?
#
loop_
_entity_poly.entity_id
_entity_poly.type
_entity_poly.pdbx_seq_one_letter_code
_entity_poly.pdbx_strand_id
1 'polypeptide(L)'
;MTTFFRWIVVTVALSTATNAIAGGDDYDAANDKENAGPAYFGFVRDNRGSPVPNAIVVLRPKTGKAVEVKTNAVGLYRSHVSKEARPDDVSVSCEKAGFKQSRVFRRTPPGSTAMFIETDCTQQRS
;
A
#
# COMPACT_ATOMS: atom_id res chain seq x y z
N MET A 1 -6.35 67.48 -9.10
CA MET A 1 -6.94 66.23 -8.53
C MET A 1 -6.03 65.09 -8.96
N THR A 2 -5.26 64.56 -8.03
CA THR A 2 -4.18 63.59 -8.23
C THR A 2 -4.72 62.17 -8.38
N THR A 3 -4.53 61.54 -9.54
CA THR A 3 -4.79 60.11 -9.72
C THR A 3 -3.47 59.37 -9.94
N PHE A 4 -2.96 58.84 -8.83
CA PHE A 4 -1.94 57.81 -8.77
C PHE A 4 -2.46 56.54 -9.48
N PHE A 5 -2.01 56.28 -10.71
CA PHE A 5 -2.15 54.95 -11.30
C PHE A 5 -0.90 54.13 -10.97
N ARG A 6 -0.96 53.50 -9.81
CA ARG A 6 0.03 52.56 -9.29
C ARG A 6 -0.09 51.27 -10.11
N TRP A 7 0.88 51.01 -10.96
CA TRP A 7 0.96 49.81 -11.78
C TRP A 7 0.96 48.55 -10.90
N ILE A 8 -0.07 47.71 -11.07
CA ILE A 8 -0.14 46.37 -10.49
C ILE A 8 0.79 45.48 -11.34
N VAL A 9 1.96 45.16 -10.80
CA VAL A 9 2.85 44.12 -11.35
C VAL A 9 2.21 42.77 -11.02
N VAL A 10 1.59 42.15 -12.02
CA VAL A 10 1.09 40.77 -11.94
C VAL A 10 2.28 39.83 -12.09
N THR A 11 2.84 39.36 -10.97
CA THR A 11 3.82 38.27 -10.95
C THR A 11 3.10 36.95 -11.15
N VAL A 12 3.10 36.44 -12.38
CA VAL A 12 2.71 35.05 -12.69
C VAL A 12 3.78 34.15 -12.09
N ALA A 13 3.55 33.67 -10.87
CA ALA A 13 4.37 32.64 -10.26
C ALA A 13 4.18 31.35 -11.07
N LEU A 14 5.20 30.97 -11.84
CA LEU A 14 5.31 29.66 -12.48
C LEU A 14 5.26 28.59 -11.39
N SER A 15 4.09 28.00 -11.19
CA SER A 15 3.93 26.74 -10.48
C SER A 15 4.64 25.66 -11.31
N THR A 16 5.88 25.34 -10.95
CA THR A 16 6.60 24.18 -11.48
C THR A 16 5.77 22.94 -11.15
N ALA A 17 5.07 22.41 -12.15
CA ALA A 17 4.35 21.16 -12.03
C ALA A 17 5.38 20.04 -11.79
N THR A 18 5.56 19.64 -10.54
CA THR A 18 6.21 18.37 -10.23
C THR A 18 5.34 17.30 -10.87
N ASN A 19 5.87 16.67 -11.93
CA ASN A 19 5.25 15.49 -12.54
C ASN A 19 5.01 14.48 -11.42
N ALA A 20 3.76 14.32 -11.01
CA ALA A 20 3.38 13.27 -10.09
C ALA A 20 3.52 11.96 -10.86
N ILE A 21 4.55 11.18 -10.52
CA ILE A 21 4.64 9.80 -10.97
C ILE A 21 3.58 9.05 -10.17
N ALA A 22 2.36 8.99 -10.73
CA ALA A 22 1.35 8.04 -10.30
C ALA A 22 1.90 6.66 -10.70
N GLY A 23 2.55 5.97 -9.77
CA GLY A 23 2.95 4.59 -9.96
C GLY A 23 1.68 3.76 -10.15
N GLY A 24 1.41 3.34 -11.38
CA GLY A 24 0.47 2.26 -11.63
C GLY A 24 0.94 1.02 -10.89
N ASP A 25 0.00 0.21 -10.42
CA ASP A 25 0.34 -1.11 -9.95
C ASP A 25 0.75 -1.97 -11.14
N ASP A 26 1.71 -2.89 -10.96
CA ASP A 26 1.96 -3.97 -11.93
C ASP A 26 0.84 -5.03 -11.85
N TYR A 27 -0.37 -4.61 -11.47
CA TYR A 27 -1.48 -5.49 -11.21
C TYR A 27 -2.05 -6.00 -12.52
N ASP A 28 -1.94 -7.31 -12.71
CA ASP A 28 -2.64 -8.03 -13.76
C ASP A 28 -3.85 -8.75 -13.14
N ALA A 29 -5.04 -8.33 -13.58
CA ALA A 29 -6.32 -8.88 -13.14
C ALA A 29 -6.48 -10.38 -13.45
N ALA A 30 -5.70 -10.94 -14.37
CA ALA A 30 -5.65 -12.39 -14.59
C ALA A 30 -5.11 -13.18 -13.38
N ASN A 31 -4.43 -12.51 -12.43
CA ASN A 31 -3.95 -13.15 -11.21
C ASN A 31 -5.04 -13.33 -10.14
N ASP A 32 -6.17 -12.63 -10.27
CA ASP A 32 -7.31 -12.81 -9.40
C ASP A 32 -8.07 -14.08 -9.82
N LYS A 33 -7.75 -15.18 -9.15
CA LYS A 33 -8.39 -16.46 -9.40
C LYS A 33 -9.71 -16.53 -8.64
N GLU A 34 -10.79 -16.77 -9.38
CA GLU A 34 -12.07 -17.07 -8.77
C GLU A 34 -11.93 -18.26 -7.81
N ASN A 35 -12.59 -18.19 -6.65
CA ASN A 35 -12.53 -19.21 -5.61
C ASN A 35 -11.16 -19.44 -4.94
N ALA A 36 -10.17 -18.55 -5.09
CA ALA A 36 -8.88 -18.65 -4.38
C ALA A 36 -8.93 -18.20 -2.91
N GLY A 37 -10.07 -17.69 -2.44
CA GLY A 37 -10.24 -17.11 -1.10
C GLY A 37 -9.98 -15.60 -1.08
N PRO A 38 -9.90 -14.98 0.11
CA PRO A 38 -9.74 -13.54 0.22
C PRO A 38 -8.41 -13.08 -0.36
N ALA A 39 -8.45 -12.00 -1.14
CA ALA A 39 -7.29 -11.29 -1.65
C ALA A 39 -6.86 -10.23 -0.65
N TYR A 40 -5.56 -10.20 -0.34
CA TYR A 40 -4.92 -9.16 0.46
C TYR A 40 -4.02 -8.34 -0.44
N PHE A 41 -4.08 -7.03 -0.29
CA PHE A 41 -3.26 -6.11 -1.05
C PHE A 41 -2.94 -4.85 -0.22
N GLY A 42 -1.95 -4.09 -0.67
CA GLY A 42 -1.60 -2.82 -0.04
C GLY A 42 -0.11 -2.52 -0.21
N PHE A 43 0.41 -1.62 0.62
CA PHE A 43 1.79 -1.17 0.50
C PHE A 43 2.62 -1.52 1.74
N VAL A 44 3.91 -1.79 1.53
CA VAL A 44 4.93 -1.72 2.57
C VAL A 44 5.72 -0.43 2.38
N ARG A 45 5.64 0.45 3.37
CA ARG A 45 6.33 1.75 3.40
C ARG A 45 7.20 1.88 4.65
N ASP A 46 8.23 2.70 4.59
CA ASP A 46 8.96 3.09 5.79
C ASP A 46 8.22 4.21 6.55
N ASN A 47 8.70 4.54 7.75
CA ASN A 47 8.13 5.60 8.59
C ASN A 47 8.19 7.02 7.96
N ARG A 48 8.92 7.20 6.86
CA ARG A 48 8.95 8.43 6.06
C ARG A 48 8.01 8.36 4.85
N GLY A 49 7.23 7.28 4.72
CA GLY A 49 6.33 7.02 3.61
C GLY A 49 7.03 6.52 2.34
N SER A 50 8.34 6.26 2.38
CA SER A 50 9.08 5.76 1.23
C SER A 50 8.72 4.29 0.96
N PRO A 51 8.58 3.86 -0.30
CA PRO A 51 8.30 2.45 -0.59
C PRO A 51 9.43 1.54 -0.13
N VAL A 52 9.09 0.37 0.39
CA VAL A 52 10.06 -0.68 0.74
C VAL A 52 9.95 -1.80 -0.29
N PRO A 53 10.78 -1.78 -1.35
CA PRO A 53 10.75 -2.81 -2.36
C PRO A 53 11.37 -4.10 -1.82
N ASN A 54 10.96 -5.23 -2.40
CA ASN A 54 11.49 -6.54 -2.05
C ASN A 54 11.34 -6.89 -0.55
N ALA A 55 10.34 -6.33 0.14
CA ALA A 55 9.91 -6.78 1.46
C ALA A 55 9.05 -8.04 1.30
N ILE A 56 9.13 -8.95 2.27
CA ILE A 56 8.32 -10.16 2.31
C ILE A 56 7.11 -9.87 3.18
N VAL A 57 5.91 -9.95 2.61
CA VAL A 57 4.65 -9.89 3.36
C VAL A 57 4.19 -11.32 3.60
N VAL A 58 3.94 -11.65 4.86
CA VAL A 58 3.47 -12.96 5.30
C VAL A 58 2.00 -12.84 5.69
N LEU A 59 1.15 -13.54 4.94
CA LEU A 59 -0.28 -13.69 5.22
C LEU A 59 -0.48 -15.04 5.88
N ARG A 60 -0.74 -15.04 7.18
CA ARG A 60 -0.87 -16.27 7.97
C ARG A 60 -2.32 -16.46 8.41
N PRO A 61 -3.09 -17.33 7.73
CA PRO A 61 -4.40 -17.73 8.21
C PRO A 61 -4.28 -18.54 9.51
N LYS A 62 -5.35 -18.57 10.30
CA LYS A 62 -5.43 -19.40 11.52
C LYS A 62 -5.27 -20.89 11.25
N THR A 63 -5.70 -21.35 10.08
CA THR A 63 -5.57 -22.73 9.61
C THR A 63 -4.98 -22.76 8.21
N GLY A 64 -4.16 -23.77 7.91
CA GLY A 64 -3.52 -23.91 6.59
C GLY A 64 -2.11 -23.32 6.53
N LYS A 65 -1.61 -23.14 5.30
CA LYS A 65 -0.25 -22.64 5.04
C LYS A 65 -0.25 -21.12 4.97
N ALA A 66 0.81 -20.51 5.49
CA ALA A 66 1.07 -19.09 5.28
C ALA A 66 1.43 -18.84 3.80
N VAL A 67 1.06 -17.67 3.31
CA VAL A 67 1.43 -17.19 1.98
C VAL A 67 2.43 -16.07 2.14
N GLU A 68 3.56 -16.19 1.43
CA GLU A 68 4.60 -15.18 1.39
C GLU A 68 4.58 -14.51 0.02
N VAL A 69 4.47 -13.18 0.02
CA VAL A 69 4.45 -12.37 -1.21
C VAL A 69 5.46 -11.25 -1.10
N LYS A 70 6.21 -11.04 -2.18
CA LYS A 70 7.28 -10.05 -2.24
C LYS A 70 6.75 -8.74 -2.83
N THR A 71 7.08 -7.61 -2.22
CA THR A 71 6.68 -6.30 -2.75
C THR A 71 7.46 -5.92 -4.01
N ASN A 72 6.79 -5.23 -4.93
CA ASN A 72 7.40 -4.70 -6.16
C ASN A 72 8.20 -3.41 -5.90
N ALA A 73 8.63 -2.73 -6.97
CA ALA A 73 9.47 -1.52 -6.91
C ALA A 73 8.81 -0.36 -6.12
N VAL A 74 7.48 -0.26 -6.14
CA VAL A 74 6.72 0.77 -5.42
C VAL A 74 6.22 0.30 -4.05
N GLY A 75 6.68 -0.86 -3.58
CA GLY A 75 6.31 -1.41 -2.28
C GLY A 75 4.93 -2.06 -2.25
N LEU A 76 4.27 -2.23 -3.39
CA LEU A 76 2.94 -2.85 -3.49
C LEU A 76 3.07 -4.39 -3.40
N TYR A 77 2.08 -5.02 -2.76
CA TYR A 77 1.84 -6.45 -2.87
C TYR A 77 0.36 -6.75 -3.10
N ARG A 78 0.09 -7.93 -3.68
CA ARG A 78 -1.25 -8.53 -3.78
C ARG A 78 -1.11 -10.05 -3.77
N SER A 79 -1.91 -10.74 -2.97
CA SER A 79 -1.98 -12.20 -2.99
C SER A 79 -3.29 -12.72 -2.41
N HIS A 80 -3.72 -13.90 -2.87
CA HIS A 80 -4.73 -14.69 -2.19
C HIS A 80 -4.11 -15.55 -1.08
N VAL A 81 -4.94 -15.95 -0.10
CA VAL A 81 -4.53 -16.83 1.01
C VAL A 81 -4.96 -18.29 0.75
N SER A 82 -6.18 -18.66 1.14
CA SER A 82 -6.80 -19.94 0.81
C SER A 82 -8.31 -19.78 0.79
N LYS A 83 -9.01 -20.67 0.08
CA LYS A 83 -10.48 -20.61 -0.08
C LYS A 83 -11.22 -20.72 1.26
N GLU A 84 -10.64 -21.44 2.21
CA GLU A 84 -11.20 -21.68 3.54
C GLU A 84 -10.87 -20.57 4.54
N ALA A 85 -9.96 -19.65 4.19
CA ALA A 85 -9.54 -18.59 5.07
C ALA A 85 -10.67 -17.54 5.22
N ARG A 86 -11.03 -17.25 6.47
CA ARG A 86 -11.87 -16.10 6.79
C ARG A 86 -11.00 -14.85 6.86
N PRO A 87 -11.42 -13.70 6.29
CA PRO A 87 -10.63 -12.48 6.34
C PRO A 87 -10.22 -12.05 7.75
N ASP A 88 -11.07 -12.24 8.76
CA ASP A 88 -10.75 -11.83 10.13
C ASP A 88 -9.73 -12.75 10.82
N ASP A 89 -9.54 -13.97 10.29
CA ASP A 89 -8.64 -14.99 10.86
C ASP A 89 -7.24 -14.97 10.22
N VAL A 90 -6.95 -14.01 9.34
CA VAL A 90 -5.62 -13.85 8.72
C VAL A 90 -4.83 -12.77 9.43
N SER A 91 -3.67 -13.16 9.95
CA SER A 91 -2.66 -12.24 10.47
C SER A 91 -1.71 -11.80 9.35
N VAL A 92 -1.30 -10.54 9.39
CA VAL A 92 -0.40 -9.95 8.38
C VAL A 92 0.87 -9.47 9.08
N SER A 93 2.02 -9.87 8.55
CA SER A 93 3.33 -9.35 8.95
C SER A 93 4.21 -9.09 7.73
N CYS A 94 5.28 -8.34 7.92
CA CYS A 94 6.11 -7.81 6.84
C CYS A 94 7.56 -7.72 7.32
N GLU A 95 8.47 -8.29 6.53
CA GLU A 95 9.86 -8.51 6.89
C GLU A 95 10.80 -7.99 5.80
N LYS A 96 11.87 -7.32 6.23
CA LYS A 96 12.95 -6.87 5.36
C LYS A 96 14.22 -6.72 6.18
N ALA A 97 15.34 -7.26 5.68
CA ALA A 97 16.63 -7.09 6.34
C ALA A 97 16.97 -5.59 6.49
N GLY A 98 17.40 -5.19 7.70
CA GLY A 98 17.66 -3.79 8.05
C GLY A 98 16.41 -2.96 8.38
N PHE A 99 15.25 -3.60 8.49
CA PHE A 99 14.00 -2.95 8.86
C PHE A 99 13.31 -3.72 9.99
N LYS A 100 12.61 -2.98 10.85
CA LYS A 100 11.73 -3.49 11.89
C LYS A 100 10.29 -3.13 11.58
N GLN A 101 9.37 -4.09 11.64
CA GLN A 101 7.94 -3.80 11.52
C GLN A 101 7.48 -2.90 12.68
N SER A 102 6.85 -1.78 12.35
CA SER A 102 6.35 -0.80 13.33
C SER A 102 4.83 -0.82 13.44
N ARG A 103 4.12 -1.02 12.33
CA ARG A 103 2.65 -0.99 12.28
C ARG A 103 2.14 -1.82 11.11
N VAL A 104 0.98 -2.44 11.33
CA VAL A 104 0.12 -2.95 10.26
C VAL A 104 -1.23 -2.26 10.43
N PHE A 105 -1.76 -1.69 9.35
CA PHE A 105 -3.02 -0.99 9.33
C PHE A 105 -3.95 -1.65 8.32
N ARG A 106 -5.06 -2.20 8.81
CA ARG A 106 -6.12 -2.77 7.98
C ARG A 106 -7.19 -1.71 7.76
N ARG A 107 -7.52 -1.44 6.49
CA ARG A 107 -8.59 -0.48 6.16
C ARG A 107 -9.98 -1.09 6.25
N THR A 108 -10.09 -2.37 5.91
CA THR A 108 -11.35 -3.10 6.03
C THR A 108 -11.68 -3.33 7.50
N PRO A 109 -12.86 -2.91 7.99
CA PRO A 109 -13.25 -3.13 9.38
C PRO A 109 -13.45 -4.63 9.67
N PRO A 110 -13.22 -5.08 10.92
CA PRO A 110 -13.52 -6.44 11.34
C PRO A 110 -15.00 -6.81 11.11
N GLY A 111 -15.28 -8.07 10.79
CA GLY A 111 -16.63 -8.56 10.51
C GLY A 111 -17.16 -8.22 9.11
N SER A 112 -16.35 -7.54 8.29
CA SER A 112 -16.68 -7.29 6.88
C SER A 112 -16.71 -8.60 6.08
N THR A 113 -17.67 -8.71 5.17
CA THR A 113 -17.76 -9.81 4.19
C THR A 113 -16.93 -9.56 2.93
N ALA A 114 -16.14 -8.46 2.89
CA ALA A 114 -15.29 -8.14 1.77
C ALA A 114 -14.24 -9.24 1.53
N MET A 115 -14.10 -9.66 0.27
CA MET A 115 -13.06 -10.60 -0.16
C MET A 115 -11.79 -9.91 -0.66
N PHE A 116 -11.81 -8.57 -0.70
CA PHE A 116 -10.66 -7.73 -1.02
C PHE A 116 -10.29 -6.94 0.23
N ILE A 117 -9.14 -7.25 0.81
CA ILE A 117 -8.68 -6.71 2.08
C ILE A 117 -7.45 -5.84 1.84
N GLU A 118 -7.58 -4.55 2.12
CA GLU A 118 -6.47 -3.62 2.05
C GLU A 118 -5.74 -3.56 3.41
N THR A 119 -4.45 -3.89 3.39
CA THR A 119 -3.56 -3.85 4.54
C THR A 119 -2.24 -3.16 4.20
N ASP A 120 -1.96 -2.06 4.90
CA ASP A 120 -0.73 -1.31 4.76
C ASP A 120 0.23 -1.66 5.91
N CYS A 121 1.50 -1.90 5.57
CA CYS A 121 2.56 -2.13 6.53
C CYS A 121 3.51 -0.94 6.61
N THR A 122 3.86 -0.53 7.82
CA THR A 122 4.90 0.45 8.08
C THR A 122 6.10 -0.20 8.75
N GLN A 123 7.28 -0.02 8.17
CA GLN A 123 8.55 -0.45 8.72
C GLN A 123 9.44 0.73 9.11
N GLN A 124 10.37 0.51 10.04
CA GLN A 124 11.37 1.48 10.45
C GLN A 124 12.76 0.90 10.18
N ARG A 125 13.64 1.68 9.54
CA ARG A 125 15.04 1.25 9.33
C ARG A 125 15.73 1.09 10.68
N SER A 126 16.45 -0.02 10.82
CA SER A 126 17.24 -0.38 12.01
C SER A 126 18.73 -0.17 11.75
#